data_AF-A0A380BKQ7-F1
#
_entry.id   AF-A0A380BKQ7-F1
#
_cell.length_a   1.000
_cell.length_b   1.000
_cell.length_c   1.000
_cell.angle_alpha   90.00
_cell.angle_beta   90.00
_cell.angle_gamma   90.00
#
_symmetry.space_group_name_H-M   'P 1'
#
loop_
_entity.id
_entity.type
_entity.pdbx_description
1 polymer ?
#
loop_
_entity_poly.entity_id
_entity_poly.type
_entity_poly.pdbx_seq_one_letter_code
_entity_poly.pdbx_strand_id
1 'polypeptide(L)'
;MRIKTIFLLILTILLTIVLMKNTESVNFWIFGDHSVSKLAILAIFFLLGIIVGLILARSGKKKDQHPSVYSITGDAGEILPPAAKSLSAEDEEYLRND
;
A
#
# COMPACT_ATOMS: atom_id res chain seq x y z
N MET A 1 14.95 -16.57 -9.33
CA MET A 1 14.15 -15.42 -9.80
C MET A 1 13.12 -15.90 -10.82
N ARG A 2 11.88 -15.39 -10.79
CA ARG A 2 10.90 -15.70 -11.84
C ARG A 2 11.34 -15.00 -13.12
N ILE A 3 11.10 -15.59 -14.28
CA ILE A 3 11.48 -14.99 -15.58
C ILE A 3 10.91 -13.57 -15.76
N LYS A 4 9.75 -13.32 -15.14
CA LYS A 4 9.09 -12.01 -15.02
C LYS A 4 9.99 -10.95 -14.37
N THR A 5 10.79 -11.32 -13.37
CA THR A 5 11.70 -10.40 -12.66
C THR A 5 12.88 -10.01 -13.55
N ILE A 6 13.45 -10.96 -14.31
CA ILE A 6 14.56 -10.69 -15.23
C ILE A 6 14.10 -9.81 -16.39
N PHE A 7 12.91 -10.08 -16.94
CA PHE A 7 12.31 -9.24 -17.97
C PHE A 7 12.09 -7.79 -17.47
N LEU A 8 11.55 -7.65 -16.26
CA LEU A 8 11.32 -6.33 -15.65
C LEU A 8 12.65 -5.61 -15.40
N LEU A 9 13.69 -6.32 -14.96
CA LEU A 9 15.04 -5.76 -14.78
C LEU A 9 15.60 -5.21 -16.09
N ILE A 10 15.54 -5.99 -17.18
CA ILE A 10 16.02 -5.56 -18.49
C ILE A 10 15.25 -4.33 -18.97
N LEU A 11 13.92 -4.33 -18.81
CA LEU A 11 13.07 -3.19 -19.15
C LEU A 11 13.47 -1.93 -18.36
N THR A 12 13.75 -2.06 -17.07
CA THR A 12 14.18 -0.92 -16.23
C THR A 12 15.54 -0.37 -16.64
N ILE A 13 16.49 -1.23 -17.00
CA ILE A 13 17.81 -0.82 -17.49
C ILE A 13 17.66 -0.07 -18.83
N LEU A 14 16.89 -0.63 -19.76
CA LEU A 14 16.67 -0.02 -21.07
C LEU A 14 15.97 1.34 -20.96
N LEU A 15 14.94 1.42 -20.10
CA LEU A 15 14.25 2.67 -19.78
C LEU A 15 15.24 3.71 -19.23
N THR A 16 16.11 3.32 -18.30
CA THR A 16 17.11 4.21 -17.71
C THR A 16 18.09 4.75 -18.75
N ILE A 17 18.55 3.90 -19.69
CA ILE A 17 19.45 4.31 -20.77
C ILE A 17 18.76 5.29 -21.72
N VAL A 18 17.54 4.98 -22.16
CA VAL A 18 16.75 5.87 -23.04
C VAL A 18 16.54 7.22 -22.36
N LEU A 19 16.27 7.18 -21.05
CA LEU A 19 16.17 8.38 -20.22
C LEU A 19 17.49 9.18 -20.27
N MET A 20 18.61 8.60 -19.86
CA MET A 20 19.90 9.30 -19.84
C MET A 20 20.37 9.80 -21.21
N LYS A 21 19.97 9.13 -22.30
CA LYS A 21 20.34 9.52 -23.66
C LYS A 21 19.50 10.68 -24.22
N ASN A 22 18.26 10.88 -23.74
CA ASN A 22 17.40 11.97 -24.21
C ASN A 22 17.56 13.21 -23.31
N THR A 23 18.74 13.84 -23.36
CA THR A 23 19.08 15.04 -22.58
C THR A 23 18.84 16.32 -23.37
N GLU A 24 17.64 16.47 -23.94
CA GLU A 24 17.25 17.74 -24.55
C GLU A 24 17.04 18.80 -23.45
N SER A 25 17.67 19.95 -23.61
CA SER A 25 17.63 21.06 -22.65
C SER A 25 16.39 21.92 -22.81
N VAL A 26 15.83 22.38 -21.69
CA VAL A 26 14.84 23.46 -21.62
C VAL A 26 15.41 24.55 -20.74
N ASN A 27 15.28 25.80 -21.20
CA ASN A 27 15.65 26.97 -20.42
C ASN A 27 14.55 27.27 -19.40
N PHE A 28 14.92 27.32 -18.13
CA PHE A 28 14.00 27.66 -17.04
C PHE A 28 14.25 29.09 -16.57
N TRP A 29 13.28 29.98 -16.75
CA TRP A 29 13.39 31.37 -16.25
C TRP A 29 13.37 31.46 -14.70
N ILE A 30 12.77 30.47 -14.03
CA ILE A 30 12.46 30.51 -12.58
C ILE A 30 13.70 30.37 -11.67
N PHE A 31 14.86 29.94 -12.19
CA PHE A 31 16.10 29.76 -11.42
C PHE A 31 17.34 30.42 -12.07
N GLY A 32 17.16 31.45 -12.92
CA GLY A 32 18.23 32.02 -13.76
C GLY A 32 18.43 31.22 -15.06
N ASP A 33 19.34 31.64 -15.97
CA ASP A 33 19.61 30.98 -17.26
C ASP A 33 20.26 29.58 -17.10
N HIS A 34 19.50 28.65 -16.54
CA HIS A 34 19.89 27.27 -16.35
C HIS A 34 19.09 26.36 -17.27
N SER A 35 19.85 25.69 -18.14
CA SER A 35 19.37 24.67 -19.04
C SER A 35 19.31 23.33 -18.29
N VAL A 36 18.10 22.94 -17.89
CA VAL A 36 17.84 21.64 -17.27
C VAL A 36 17.29 20.71 -18.34
N SER A 37 17.71 19.44 -18.36
CA SER A 37 17.19 18.48 -19.33
C SER A 37 15.72 18.19 -19.03
N LYS A 38 14.83 18.21 -20.05
CA LYS A 38 13.39 17.85 -19.94
C LYS A 38 13.19 16.56 -19.16
N LEU A 39 14.14 15.66 -19.33
CA LEU A 39 14.16 14.37 -18.69
C LEU A 39 14.39 14.42 -17.18
N ALA A 40 15.28 15.30 -16.70
CA ALA A 40 15.51 15.46 -15.27
C ALA A 40 14.23 15.95 -14.58
N ILE A 41 13.50 16.87 -15.21
CA ILE A 41 12.19 17.33 -14.72
C ILE A 41 11.19 16.17 -14.71
N LEU A 42 11.09 15.41 -15.80
CA LEU A 42 10.19 14.25 -15.89
C LEU A 42 10.51 13.22 -14.79
N ALA A 43 11.78 12.93 -14.54
CA ALA A 43 12.21 12.01 -13.50
C ALA A 43 11.85 12.50 -12.09
N ILE A 44 12.03 13.78 -11.81
CA ILE A 44 11.65 14.39 -10.52
C ILE A 44 10.13 14.30 -10.32
N PHE A 45 9.34 14.70 -11.31
CA PHE A 45 7.87 14.62 -11.22
C PHE A 45 7.36 13.18 -11.14
N PHE A 46 8.02 12.25 -11.83
CA PHE A 46 7.71 10.82 -11.71
C PHE A 46 7.97 10.31 -10.30
N LEU A 47 9.09 10.70 -9.68
CA LEU A 47 9.42 10.31 -8.31
C LEU A 47 8.44 10.91 -7.31
N LEU A 48 8.06 12.18 -7.48
CA LEU A 48 7.00 12.82 -6.69
C LEU A 48 5.66 12.08 -6.85
N GLY A 49 5.30 11.70 -8.07
CA GLY A 49 4.12 10.90 -8.36
C GLY A 49 4.14 9.54 -7.66
N ILE A 50 5.29 8.86 -7.62
CA ILE A 50 5.45 7.62 -6.85
C ILE A 50 5.25 7.88 -5.36
N ILE A 51 5.86 8.92 -4.80
CA ILE A 51 5.72 9.25 -3.37
C ILE A 51 4.25 9.50 -3.02
N VAL A 52 3.55 10.33 -3.80
CA VAL A 52 2.11 10.60 -3.63
C VAL A 52 1.30 9.32 -3.79
N GLY A 53 1.59 8.51 -4.81
CA GLY A 53 0.94 7.23 -5.06
C GLY A 53 1.14 6.24 -3.91
N LEU A 54 2.33 6.17 -3.32
CA LEU A 54 2.63 5.33 -2.15
C LEU A 54 1.89 5.82 -0.90
N ILE A 55 1.81 7.14 -0.68
CA ILE A 55 1.04 7.73 0.43
C ILE A 55 -0.44 7.37 0.28
N LEU A 56 -1.00 7.52 -0.92
CA LEU A 56 -2.41 7.19 -1.20
C LEU A 56 -2.68 5.68 -1.09
N ALA A 57 -1.78 4.85 -1.63
CA ALA A 57 -1.87 3.39 -1.53
C ALA A 57 -1.74 2.89 -0.09
N ARG A 58 -0.97 3.57 0.77
CA ARG A 58 -0.87 3.27 2.21
C ARG A 58 -2.19 3.51 2.93
N SER A 59 -2.99 4.50 2.49
CA SER A 59 -4.28 4.81 3.11
C SER A 59 -5.34 3.73 2.87
N GLY A 60 -5.19 2.89 1.83
CA GLY A 60 -6.12 1.80 1.53
C GLY A 60 -6.02 0.56 2.42
N LYS A 61 -5.03 0.48 3.33
CA LYS A 61 -4.78 -0.69 4.19
C LYS A 61 -5.32 -0.55 5.62
N LYS A 62 -6.51 0.01 5.78
CA LYS A 62 -7.22 0.03 7.08
C LYS A 62 -8.62 -0.58 6.95
N LYS A 63 -8.64 -1.91 6.99
CA LYS A 63 -9.72 -2.88 7.25
C LYS A 63 -9.07 -4.16 6.74
N ASP A 64 -8.35 -4.90 7.57
CA ASP A 64 -8.98 -5.81 8.53
C ASP A 64 -8.23 -5.78 9.87
N GLN A 65 -8.73 -4.97 10.81
CA GLN A 65 -8.50 -5.25 12.22
C GLN A 65 -9.48 -6.37 12.58
N HIS A 66 -8.94 -7.60 12.57
CA HIS A 66 -9.39 -8.82 13.23
C HIS A 66 -10.72 -8.75 14.01
N PRO A 67 -11.61 -9.74 13.84
CA PRO A 67 -12.20 -10.39 14.98
C PRO A 67 -11.59 -11.78 15.09
N SER A 68 -10.89 -11.99 16.20
CA SER A 68 -10.60 -13.31 16.76
C SER A 68 -11.93 -14.00 16.99
N VAL A 69 -12.40 -14.78 16.02
CA VAL A 69 -13.48 -15.73 16.26
C VAL A 69 -13.01 -17.03 15.66
N TYR A 70 -12.47 -17.88 16.53
CA TYR A 70 -12.39 -19.30 16.25
C TYR A 70 -13.81 -19.75 15.91
N SER A 71 -14.08 -20.00 14.64
CA SER A 71 -15.25 -20.77 14.24
C SER A 71 -15.01 -22.20 14.73
N ILE A 72 -15.51 -22.52 15.93
CA ILE A 72 -15.63 -23.91 16.36
C ILE A 72 -16.71 -24.51 15.47
N THR A 73 -16.30 -25.27 14.46
CA THR A 73 -17.21 -26.15 13.72
C THR A 73 -17.60 -27.27 14.68
N GLY A 74 -18.71 -27.10 15.40
CA GLY A 74 -19.42 -28.22 16.00
C GLY A 74 -19.99 -29.12 14.90
N ASP A 75 -20.09 -30.42 15.16
CA ASP A 75 -20.54 -31.48 14.25
C ASP A 75 -22.04 -31.41 13.88
N ALA A 76 -22.64 -30.24 13.93
CA ALA A 76 -23.98 -29.96 13.44
C ALA A 76 -23.97 -28.51 12.95
N GLY A 77 -24.21 -28.31 11.66
CA GLY A 77 -24.10 -27.03 10.95
C GLY A 77 -25.11 -25.96 11.37
N GLU A 78 -25.22 -25.67 12.66
CA GLU A 78 -25.94 -24.53 13.19
C GLU A 78 -25.00 -23.32 13.28
N ILE A 79 -25.38 -22.25 12.60
CA ILE A 79 -24.72 -20.94 12.70
C ILE A 79 -25.15 -20.36 14.05
N LEU A 80 -24.33 -20.57 15.08
CA LEU A 80 -24.55 -19.96 16.40
C LEU A 80 -24.45 -18.43 16.27
N PRO A 81 -25.32 -17.66 16.95
CA PRO A 81 -25.26 -16.21 16.94
C PRO A 81 -23.89 -15.74 17.45
N PRO A 82 -23.41 -14.57 16.99
CA PRO A 82 -22.13 -14.04 17.44
C PRO A 82 -22.12 -13.93 18.97
N ALA A 83 -21.05 -14.44 19.60
CA ALA A 83 -20.87 -14.36 21.04
C ALA A 83 -21.08 -12.91 21.51
N ALA A 84 -21.99 -12.71 22.45
CA ALA A 84 -22.31 -11.39 22.98
C ALA A 84 -21.04 -10.73 23.51
N LYS A 85 -20.84 -9.45 23.15
CA LYS A 85 -19.66 -8.67 23.57
C LYS A 85 -19.67 -8.38 25.08
N SER A 86 -20.81 -8.57 25.72
CA SER A 86 -21.02 -8.51 27.16
C SER A 86 -21.51 -9.86 27.64
N LEU A 87 -21.10 -10.25 28.85
CA LEU A 87 -21.65 -11.41 29.55
C LEU A 87 -23.18 -11.26 29.70
N SER A 88 -23.92 -12.36 29.82
CA SER A 88 -25.33 -12.26 30.19
C SER A 88 -25.45 -11.71 31.61
N ALA A 89 -26.56 -11.04 31.91
CA ALA A 89 -26.75 -10.40 33.22
C ALA A 89 -26.66 -11.41 34.39
N GLU A 90 -26.98 -12.69 34.13
CA GLU A 90 -26.83 -13.78 35.09
C GLU A 90 -25.35 -14.10 35.38
N ASP A 91 -24.49 -14.12 34.35
CA ASP A 91 -23.06 -14.39 34.47
C ASP A 91 -22.34 -13.23 35.17
N GLU A 92 -22.75 -11.98 34.90
CA GLU A 92 -22.22 -10.81 35.61
C GLU A 92 -22.57 -10.82 37.10
N GLU A 93 -23.77 -11.29 37.47
CA GLU A 93 -24.18 -11.41 38.87
C GLU A 93 -23.42 -12.51 39.60
N TYR A 94 -23.15 -13.63 38.94
CA TYR A 94 -22.36 -14.73 39.51
C TYR A 94 -20.95 -14.26 39.88
N LEU A 95 -20.28 -13.52 38.99
CA LEU A 95 -18.94 -12.97 39.23
C LEU A 95 -18.91 -11.85 40.30
N ARG A 96 -20.04 -11.18 40.55
CA ARG A 96 -20.13 -10.11 41.56
C ARG A 96 -20.28 -10.65 42.98
N ASN A 97 -20.74 -11.88 43.13
CA ASN A 97 -21.09 -12.48 44.42
C ASN A 97 -20.00 -13.43 44.98
N ASP A 98 -18.84 -13.54 44.31
CA ASP A 98 -17.59 -14.13 44.81
C ASP A 98 -16.60 -13.02 45.22
#